data_AF-A0A9E1UA48-F1
#
_entry.id   AF-A0A9E1UA48-F1
#
_cell.length_a   1.000
_cell.length_b   1.000
_cell.length_c   1.000
_cell.angle_alpha   90.00
_cell.angle_beta   90.00
_cell.angle_gamma   90.00
#
_symmetry.space_group_name_H-M   'P 1'
#
loop_
_entity.id
_entity.type
_entity.pdbx_description
1 polymer ?
#
loop_
_entity_poly.entity_id
_entity_poly.type
_entity_poly.pdbx_seq_one_letter_code
_entity_poly.pdbx_strand_id
1 'polypeptide(L)'
;MRIESVDFFYLSMPQVTTEADGSQDALLVRVAAGGLVGYGECEAAPLPSIAALVCPLSHGSCHPVQDSVLGQNLNNPSDIQRISQLVAYQSMDLLQAAHTFSGIEMALWDLLGKSS
;
A
#
# COMPACT_ATOMS: atom_id res chain seq x y z
N MET A 1 16.88 -2.44 -5.78
CA MET A 1 16.20 -1.25 -6.33
C MET A 1 15.66 -0.39 -5.20
N ARG A 2 15.17 0.81 -5.52
CA ARG A 2 14.56 1.75 -4.57
C ARG A 2 13.14 2.05 -5.02
N ILE A 3 12.19 2.11 -4.09
CA ILE A 3 10.79 2.42 -4.40
C ILE A 3 10.68 3.87 -4.87
N GLU A 4 10.22 4.06 -6.11
CA GLU A 4 10.14 5.34 -6.82
C GLU A 4 8.71 5.91 -6.80
N SER A 5 7.69 5.06 -6.91
CA SER A 5 6.29 5.47 -6.81
C SER A 5 5.42 4.39 -6.15
N VAL A 6 4.32 4.86 -5.55
CA VAL A 6 3.18 4.06 -5.11
C VAL A 6 1.93 4.76 -5.65
N ASP A 7 1.26 4.12 -6.60
CA ASP A 7 0.07 4.64 -7.26
C ASP A 7 -1.16 3.84 -6.82
N PHE A 8 -2.20 4.54 -6.35
CA PHE A 8 -3.47 3.96 -5.94
C PHE A 8 -4.53 4.22 -7.01
N PHE A 9 -5.25 3.17 -7.40
CA PHE A 9 -6.34 3.23 -8.37
C PHE A 9 -7.62 2.78 -7.67
N TYR A 10 -8.49 3.75 -7.38
CA TYR A 10 -9.86 3.45 -6.95
C TYR A 10 -10.67 3.04 -8.18
N LEU A 11 -11.07 1.77 -8.22
CA LEU A 11 -12.01 1.23 -9.19
C LEU A 11 -13.37 0.98 -8.52
N SER A 12 -14.45 1.22 -9.26
CA SER A 12 -15.80 0.93 -8.76
C SER A 12 -16.71 0.58 -9.92
N MET A 13 -17.64 -0.34 -9.67
CA MET A 13 -18.76 -0.60 -10.58
C MET A 13 -19.62 0.67 -10.72
N PRO A 14 -20.36 0.85 -11.84
CA PRO A 14 -21.23 2.02 -12.02
C PRO A 14 -22.31 2.17 -10.95
N GLN A 15 -22.67 1.07 -10.29
CA GLN A 15 -23.60 1.03 -9.16
C GLN A 15 -23.04 0.09 -8.10
N VAL A 16 -22.96 0.57 -6.87
CA VAL A 16 -22.66 -0.22 -5.66
C VAL A 16 -23.95 -0.39 -4.88
N THR A 17 -24.19 -1.61 -4.44
CA THR A 17 -25.43 -2.06 -3.80
C THR A 17 -25.18 -2.39 -2.32
N THR A 18 -26.18 -2.94 -1.63
CA THR A 18 -26.09 -3.28 -0.18
C THR A 18 -25.69 -4.72 0.08
N GLU A 19 -25.50 -5.48 -1.00
CA GLU A 19 -25.11 -6.87 -1.00
C GLU A 19 -23.74 -7.01 -0.34
N ALA A 20 -23.56 -8.08 0.43
CA ALA A 20 -22.28 -8.43 1.03
C ALA A 20 -21.33 -9.04 -0.03
N ASP A 21 -21.01 -8.22 -1.03
CA ASP A 21 -20.14 -8.53 -2.17
C ASP A 21 -19.03 -7.48 -2.23
N GLY A 22 -17.82 -7.88 -1.85
CA GLY A 22 -16.62 -7.02 -1.86
C GLY A 22 -16.08 -6.73 -3.25
N SER A 23 -16.54 -7.43 -4.29
CA SER A 23 -16.04 -7.24 -5.66
C SER A 23 -16.64 -6.03 -6.40
N GLN A 24 -17.52 -5.27 -5.73
CA GLN A 24 -18.20 -4.11 -6.31
C GLN A 24 -17.29 -2.89 -6.47
N ASP A 25 -16.18 -2.85 -5.74
CA ASP A 25 -15.11 -1.89 -5.88
C ASP A 25 -13.75 -2.55 -5.63
N ALA A 26 -12.67 -1.82 -5.89
CA ALA A 26 -11.33 -2.27 -5.58
C ALA A 26 -10.39 -1.08 -5.40
N LEU A 27 -9.36 -1.28 -4.58
CA LEU A 27 -8.21 -0.39 -4.52
C LEU A 27 -6.97 -1.13 -5.03
N LEU A 28 -6.65 -0.94 -6.31
CA LEU A 28 -5.43 -1.49 -6.88
C LEU A 28 -4.23 -0.61 -6.54
N VAL A 29 -3.11 -1.27 -6.27
CA VAL A 29 -1.84 -0.65 -5.94
C VAL A 29 -0.83 -1.00 -7.02
N ARG A 30 -0.13 0.01 -7.54
CA ARG A 30 1.07 -0.19 -8.37
C ARG A 30 2.27 0.39 -7.65
N VAL A 31 3.32 -0.41 -7.50
CA VAL A 31 4.62 0.05 -6.98
C VAL A 31 5.64 0.00 -8.11
N ALA A 32 6.41 1.07 -8.30
CA ALA A 32 7.50 1.10 -9.27
C ALA A 32 8.86 1.22 -8.57
N ALA A 33 9.85 0.45 -9.03
CA ALA A 33 11.21 0.48 -8.51
C ALA A 33 12.20 -0.06 -9.56
N GLY A 34 13.25 0.70 -9.88
CA GLY A 34 14.33 0.22 -10.75
C GLY A 34 13.88 -0.20 -12.15
N GLY A 35 12.87 0.49 -12.71
CA GLY A 35 12.29 0.16 -14.01
C GLY A 35 11.32 -1.03 -14.03
N LEU A 36 11.06 -1.65 -12.87
CA LEU A 36 10.07 -2.72 -12.71
C LEU A 36 8.80 -2.21 -12.01
N VAL A 37 7.71 -2.94 -12.20
CA VAL A 37 6.41 -2.67 -11.56
C VAL A 37 5.81 -3.92 -10.94
N GLY A 38 5.37 -3.77 -9.69
CA GLY A 38 4.57 -4.76 -8.96
C GLY A 38 3.15 -4.27 -8.74
N TYR A 39 2.21 -5.20 -8.66
CA TYR A 39 0.80 -4.95 -8.43
C TYR A 39 0.30 -5.68 -7.18
N GLY A 40 -0.63 -5.04 -6.48
CA GLY A 40 -1.36 -5.62 -5.38
C GLY A 40 -2.73 -4.97 -5.25
N GLU A 41 -3.51 -5.43 -4.29
CA GLU A 41 -4.88 -5.00 -4.07
C GLU A 41 -5.16 -4.92 -2.57
N CYS A 42 -5.83 -3.85 -2.13
CA CYS A 42 -6.30 -3.73 -0.77
C CYS A 42 -7.76 -4.19 -0.71
N GLU A 43 -8.03 -5.30 -0.02
CA GLU A 43 -9.40 -5.68 0.40
C GLU A 43 -9.85 -4.74 1.53
N ALA A 44 -10.27 -3.52 1.16
CA ALA A 44 -10.53 -2.44 2.08
C ALA A 44 -11.32 -1.30 1.42
N ALA A 45 -11.97 -0.47 2.23
CA ALA A 45 -12.60 0.76 1.76
C ALA A 45 -11.58 1.66 1.02
N PRO A 46 -11.75 1.93 -0.29
CA PRO A 46 -10.68 2.56 -1.08
C PRO A 46 -10.32 3.97 -0.62
N LEU A 47 -11.31 4.83 -0.36
CA LEU A 47 -11.05 6.23 0.02
C LEU A 47 -10.38 6.38 1.40
N PRO A 48 -10.80 5.67 2.47
CA PRO A 48 -10.05 5.64 3.72
C PRO A 48 -8.62 5.16 3.55
N SER A 49 -8.38 4.12 2.74
CA SER A 49 -7.03 3.61 2.49
C SER A 49 -6.17 4.62 1.70
N ILE A 50 -6.74 5.33 0.72
CA ILE A 50 -6.08 6.46 0.05
C ILE A 50 -5.73 7.55 1.06
N ALA A 51 -6.67 7.92 1.95
CA ALA A 51 -6.41 8.91 2.98
C ALA A 51 -5.26 8.48 3.90
N ALA A 52 -5.22 7.21 4.32
CA ALA A 52 -4.14 6.67 5.14
C ALA A 52 -2.78 6.64 4.42
N LEU A 53 -2.78 6.52 3.08
CA LEU A 53 -1.55 6.63 2.29
C LEU A 53 -0.98 8.05 2.32
N VAL A 54 -1.82 9.09 2.22
CA VAL A 54 -1.38 10.47 1.89
C VAL A 54 -1.72 11.55 2.93
N CYS A 55 -2.37 11.19 4.04
CA CYS A 55 -2.77 12.15 5.06
C CYS A 55 -1.56 12.96 5.60
N PRO A 56 -1.76 14.21 6.02
CA PRO A 56 -0.74 14.91 6.78
C PRO A 56 -0.35 14.12 8.04
N LEU A 57 0.95 14.14 8.36
CA LEU A 57 1.46 13.63 9.64
C LEU A 57 0.69 14.25 10.81
N SER A 58 0.18 13.40 11.71
CA SER A 58 -0.44 13.87 12.95
C SER A 58 0.58 13.98 14.09
N HIS A 59 1.38 12.94 14.32
CA HIS A 59 2.50 12.89 15.28
C HIS A 59 3.40 11.67 15.00
N GLY A 60 4.48 11.49 15.77
CA GLY A 60 5.56 10.52 15.49
C GLY A 60 5.22 9.03 15.37
N SER A 61 3.97 8.64 15.65
CA SER A 61 3.45 7.28 15.51
C SER A 61 2.15 7.22 14.68
N CYS A 62 1.81 8.33 14.01
CA CYS A 62 0.64 8.48 13.15
C CYS A 62 1.05 9.21 11.85
N HIS A 63 2.03 8.61 11.18
CA HIS A 63 2.49 9.01 9.85
C HIS A 63 1.57 8.44 8.76
N PRO A 64 1.44 9.13 7.62
CA PRO A 64 0.92 8.50 6.42
C PRO A 64 1.77 7.30 6.02
N VAL A 65 1.13 6.26 5.48
CA VAL A 65 1.82 5.00 5.12
C VAL A 65 2.94 5.24 4.11
N GLN A 66 2.78 6.21 3.20
CA GLN A 66 3.78 6.49 2.17
C GLN A 66 5.15 6.91 2.74
N ASP A 67 5.20 7.55 3.92
CA ASP A 67 6.45 8.01 4.54
C ASP A 67 7.35 6.82 4.92
N SER A 68 6.74 5.68 5.23
CA SER A 68 7.43 4.43 5.54
C SER A 68 7.77 3.59 4.31
N VAL A 69 7.28 3.95 3.11
CA VAL A 69 7.39 3.12 1.89
C VAL A 69 8.20 3.79 0.79
N LEU A 70 7.90 5.05 0.46
CA LEU A 70 8.57 5.75 -0.64
C LEU A 70 10.07 5.91 -0.36
N GLY A 71 10.89 5.66 -1.37
CA GLY A 71 12.33 5.74 -1.24
C GLY A 71 12.97 4.63 -0.39
N GLN A 72 12.23 3.60 0.02
CA GLN A 72 12.81 2.45 0.70
C GLN A 72 13.60 1.56 -0.28
N ASN A 73 14.64 0.92 0.24
CA ASN A 73 15.34 -0.14 -0.48
C ASN A 73 14.46 -1.39 -0.57
N LEU A 74 14.44 -2.01 -1.75
CA LEU A 74 13.75 -3.27 -2.05
C LEU A 74 14.69 -4.12 -2.91
N ASN A 75 15.44 -5.02 -2.30
CA ASN A 75 16.41 -5.88 -2.99
C ASN A 75 16.22 -7.35 -2.68
N ASN A 76 15.61 -7.67 -1.54
CA ASN A 76 15.40 -9.03 -1.08
C ASN A 76 14.20 -9.10 -0.12
N PRO A 77 13.69 -10.30 0.19
CA PRO A 77 12.56 -10.49 1.11
C PRO A 77 12.66 -9.78 2.47
N SER A 78 13.87 -9.64 3.03
CA SER A 78 14.03 -8.98 4.33
C SER A 78 13.77 -7.46 4.28
N ASP A 79 13.89 -6.84 3.10
CA ASP A 79 13.49 -5.44 2.91
C ASP A 79 11.97 -5.26 3.06
N ILE A 80 11.16 -6.20 2.58
CA ILE A 80 9.70 -6.16 2.73
C ILE A 80 9.32 -6.24 4.21
N GLN A 81 9.94 -7.17 4.95
CA GLN A 81 9.72 -7.29 6.39
C GLN A 81 10.09 -5.99 7.14
N ARG A 82 11.22 -5.39 6.78
CA ARG A 82 11.68 -4.12 7.36
C ARG A 82 10.72 -2.97 7.08
N ILE A 83 10.20 -2.87 5.85
CA ILE A 83 9.19 -1.85 5.48
C ILE A 83 7.89 -2.09 6.27
N SER A 84 7.45 -3.34 6.38
CA SER A 84 6.26 -3.71 7.16
C SER A 84 6.37 -3.29 8.63
N GLN A 85 7.51 -3.56 9.26
CA GLN A 85 7.78 -3.12 10.64
C GLN A 85 7.82 -1.60 10.78
N LEU A 86 8.36 -0.91 9.77
CA LEU A 86 8.41 0.56 9.76
C LEU A 86 7.00 1.16 9.71
N VAL A 87 6.13 0.66 8.83
CA VAL A 87 4.72 1.07 8.75
C VAL A 87 4.00 0.76 10.06
N ALA A 88 4.19 -0.45 10.61
CA ALA A 88 3.53 -0.85 11.86
C ALA A 88 3.90 0.06 13.04
N TYR A 89 5.13 0.58 13.07
CA TYR A 89 5.58 1.50 14.12
C TYR A 89 5.17 2.95 13.84
N GLN A 90 5.47 3.48 12.66
CA GLN A 90 5.25 4.88 12.31
C GLN A 90 3.77 5.22 12.07
N SER A 91 2.96 4.25 11.69
CA SER A 91 1.52 4.39 11.46
C SER A 91 0.69 3.62 12.50
N MET A 92 1.27 3.32 13.66
CA MET A 92 0.61 2.61 14.77
C MET A 92 -0.76 3.20 15.16
N ASP A 93 -0.84 4.53 15.24
CA ASP A 93 -2.06 5.23 15.66
C ASP A 93 -2.95 5.62 14.46
N LEU A 94 -2.60 5.16 13.25
CA LEU A 94 -3.41 5.27 12.04
C LEU A 94 -4.11 3.93 11.79
N LEU A 95 -5.32 3.76 12.34
CA LEU A 95 -6.03 2.46 12.34
C LEU A 95 -6.20 1.83 10.94
N GLN A 96 -6.30 2.63 9.89
CA GLN A 96 -6.46 2.18 8.50
C GLN A 96 -5.14 1.70 7.85
N ALA A 97 -3.99 1.84 8.53
CA ALA A 97 -2.68 1.55 7.97
C ALA A 97 -2.50 0.09 7.55
N ALA A 98 -3.01 -0.87 8.33
CA ALA A 98 -2.87 -2.30 8.02
C ALA A 98 -3.57 -2.67 6.70
N HIS A 99 -4.80 -2.18 6.50
CA HIS A 99 -5.55 -2.35 5.25
C HIS A 99 -4.91 -1.64 4.07
N THR A 100 -4.28 -0.49 4.30
CA THR A 100 -3.59 0.27 3.26
C THR A 100 -2.31 -0.42 2.82
N PHE A 101 -1.58 -0.98 3.79
CA PHE A 101 -0.29 -1.60 3.54
C PHE A 101 -0.40 -2.99 2.92
N SER A 102 -1.51 -3.73 3.11
CA SER A 102 -1.67 -5.08 2.54
C SER A 102 -1.48 -5.11 1.02
N GLY A 103 -2.14 -4.21 0.28
CA GLY A 103 -1.99 -4.12 -1.18
C GLY A 103 -0.59 -3.65 -1.60
N ILE A 104 0.04 -2.76 -0.82
CA ILE A 104 1.42 -2.34 -1.05
C ILE A 104 2.38 -3.53 -0.87
N GLU A 105 2.26 -4.27 0.23
CA GLU A 105 3.14 -5.39 0.59
C GLU A 105 3.09 -6.50 -0.45
N MET A 106 1.88 -6.87 -0.90
CA MET A 106 1.69 -7.80 -2.02
C MET A 106 2.35 -7.30 -3.30
N ALA A 107 2.22 -6.00 -3.61
CA ALA A 107 2.88 -5.39 -4.76
C ALA A 107 4.41 -5.45 -4.64
N LEU A 108 4.98 -5.34 -3.43
CA LEU A 108 6.43 -5.48 -3.23
C LEU A 108 6.90 -6.90 -3.54
N TRP A 109 6.14 -7.93 -3.15
CA TRP A 109 6.43 -9.32 -3.47
C TRP A 109 6.35 -9.59 -4.97
N ASP A 110 5.29 -9.14 -5.64
CA ASP A 110 5.14 -9.25 -7.09
C ASP A 110 6.32 -8.57 -7.83
N LEU A 111 6.71 -7.38 -7.38
CA LEU A 111 7.85 -6.65 -7.93
C LEU A 111 9.16 -7.42 -7.75
N LEU A 112 9.46 -7.93 -6.55
CA LEU A 112 10.65 -8.76 -6.30
C LEU A 112 10.65 -10.03 -7.15
N GLY A 113 9.50 -10.69 -7.30
CA GLY A 113 9.36 -11.89 -8.14
C GLY A 113 9.74 -11.64 -9.60
N LYS A 114 9.48 -10.44 -10.12
CA LYS A 114 9.85 -10.02 -11.49
C LYS A 114 11.31 -9.62 -11.66
N SER A 115 12.01 -9.34 -10.56
CA SER A 115 13.43 -8.95 -10.58
C SER A 115 14.40 -10.14 -10.59
N SER A 116 13.88 -11.37 -10.53
CA SER A 116 14.63 -12.63 -10.48
C SER A 116 14.92 -13.20 -11.87
#